data_AF-A0A1B9IIM7-F1
#
_entry.id   AF-A0A1B9IIM7-F1
#
_cell.length_a   1.000
_cell.length_b   1.000
_cell.length_c   1.000
_cell.angle_alpha   90.00
_cell.angle_beta   90.00
_cell.angle_gamma   90.00
#
_symmetry.space_group_name_H-M   'P 1'
#
loop_
_entity.id
_entity.type
_entity.pdbx_description
1 polymer ?
#
loop_
_entity_poly.entity_id
_entity_poly.type
_entity_poly.pdbx_seq_one_letter_code
_entity_poly.pdbx_strand_id
1 'polypeptide(L)'
;MLFTTIIITTITALAVNAAGAPQTDYQIQETNDEIYNALPVDFHESDSYFDEGEPSLYEDSPVYKYSDDVQPEHEWIDMMAEHHHEVKLISRCRSGKPAFLYEGHPQPRISGTIQGPVRGGVAWMEGYDGAHCQSSGVNCGIVEFTLTNSEGKGMQNSADYSLLDGPGLGNHKFHYKMNFHFTGSCTKGPGGPCTGDSPQKCPGAYLGDKTEGGAPTQCLSDNTGITITFC
;
A
#
# COMPACT_ATOMS: atom_id res chain seq x y z
N MET A 1 16.28 17.80 74.09
CA MET A 1 16.13 18.88 73.10
C MET A 1 16.82 18.44 71.82
N LEU A 2 16.07 17.88 70.87
CA LEU A 2 16.58 17.46 69.56
C LEU A 2 16.39 18.63 68.59
N PHE A 3 17.49 19.11 67.99
CA PHE A 3 17.43 20.05 66.88
C PHE A 3 17.36 19.28 65.57
N THR A 4 16.24 19.40 64.87
CA THR A 4 16.03 18.87 63.53
C THR A 4 16.57 19.86 62.51
N THR A 5 17.65 19.51 61.83
CA THR A 5 18.25 20.31 60.76
C THR A 5 17.41 20.15 59.50
N ILE A 6 16.80 21.24 59.03
CA ILE A 6 16.09 21.32 57.75
C ILE A 6 17.07 21.86 56.71
N ILE A 7 17.39 21.05 55.69
CA ILE A 7 18.17 21.47 54.53
C ILE A 7 17.19 21.93 53.46
N ILE A 8 17.22 23.23 53.14
CA ILE A 8 16.45 23.83 52.05
C ILE A 8 17.34 23.88 50.83
N THR A 9 17.05 23.05 49.83
CA THR A 9 17.73 23.05 48.53
C THR A 9 16.95 23.95 47.57
N THR A 10 17.45 25.15 47.30
CA THR A 10 16.94 26.03 46.25
C THR A 10 17.43 25.56 44.88
N ILE A 11 16.50 25.17 44.01
CA ILE A 11 16.77 24.86 42.60
C ILE A 11 16.61 26.15 41.80
N THR A 12 17.72 26.72 41.34
CA THR A 12 17.75 27.78 40.33
C THR A 12 17.51 27.16 38.95
N ALA A 13 16.37 27.47 38.34
CA ALA A 13 16.11 27.15 36.94
C ALA A 13 16.91 28.12 36.05
N LEU A 14 17.82 27.58 35.25
CA LEU A 14 18.48 28.31 34.16
C LEU A 14 17.53 28.32 32.96
N ALA A 15 17.06 29.50 32.58
CA ALA A 15 16.35 29.71 31.32
C ALA A 15 17.35 29.59 30.16
N VAL A 16 17.17 28.57 29.33
CA VAL A 16 17.90 28.42 28.07
C VAL A 16 17.10 29.14 26.99
N ASN A 17 17.64 30.25 26.48
CA ASN A 17 17.12 30.90 25.28
C ASN A 17 17.46 30.02 24.07
N ALA A 18 16.46 29.38 23.49
CA ALA A 18 16.59 28.70 22.20
C ALA A 18 16.79 29.76 21.11
N ALA A 19 17.94 29.71 20.43
CA ALA A 19 18.17 30.47 19.21
C ALA A 19 17.20 29.96 18.12
N GLY A 20 16.42 30.88 17.55
CA GLY A 20 15.50 30.57 16.45
C GLY A 20 16.27 30.06 15.23
N ALA A 21 15.92 28.86 14.78
CA ALA A 21 16.36 28.35 13.49
C ALA A 21 15.69 29.17 12.36
N PRO A 22 16.39 29.44 11.25
CA PRO A 22 15.82 30.14 10.11
C PRO A 22 14.67 29.31 9.51
N GLN A 23 13.49 29.91 9.38
CA GLN A 23 12.41 29.37 8.56
C GLN A 23 12.82 29.48 7.10
N THR A 24 13.21 28.37 6.49
CA THR A 24 13.25 28.23 5.04
C THR A 24 11.82 27.97 4.56
N ASP A 25 11.21 29.01 4.01
CA ASP A 25 9.95 28.95 3.27
C ASP A 25 10.19 28.16 1.97
N TYR A 26 9.85 26.88 1.98
CA TYR A 26 9.80 26.07 0.77
C TYR A 26 8.48 26.36 0.06
N GLN A 27 8.53 27.31 -0.89
CA GLN A 27 7.53 27.43 -1.93
C GLN A 27 7.57 26.15 -2.77
N ILE A 28 6.62 25.25 -2.55
CA ILE A 28 6.39 24.11 -3.44
C ILE A 28 5.82 24.71 -4.72
N GLN A 29 6.68 24.83 -5.72
CA GLN A 29 6.28 25.18 -7.07
C GLN A 29 5.64 23.93 -7.67
N GLU A 30 4.30 23.91 -7.74
CA GLU A 30 3.56 22.87 -8.45
C GLU A 30 4.08 22.80 -9.89
N THR A 31 4.79 21.73 -10.21
CA THR A 31 5.18 21.44 -11.59
C THR A 31 3.95 20.93 -12.31
N ASN A 32 3.42 21.77 -13.19
CA ASN A 32 2.34 21.45 -14.13
C ASN A 32 2.62 20.12 -14.86
N ASP A 33 1.62 19.24 -14.82
CA ASP A 33 1.49 18.03 -15.64
C ASP A 33 1.32 18.38 -17.14
N GLU A 34 2.41 18.74 -17.81
CA GLU A 34 2.45 18.90 -19.28
C GLU A 34 3.26 17.81 -20.01
N ILE A 35 3.44 16.63 -19.39
CA ILE A 35 4.11 15.48 -20.02
C ILE A 35 3.09 14.41 -20.42
N TYR A 36 2.01 14.80 -21.12
CA TYR A 36 1.12 13.83 -21.80
C TYR A 36 0.61 14.25 -23.18
N ASN A 37 1.04 15.40 -23.73
CA ASN A 37 0.57 15.89 -25.03
C ASN A 37 1.70 16.22 -26.02
N ALA A 38 2.67 15.31 -26.17
CA ALA A 38 3.58 15.37 -27.30
C ALA A 38 3.92 13.94 -27.73
N LEU A 39 3.24 13.46 -28.78
CA LEU A 39 3.83 12.82 -29.97
C LEU A 39 2.68 12.38 -30.93
N PRO A 40 2.96 12.30 -32.25
CA PRO A 40 2.11 12.91 -33.27
C PRO A 40 1.03 11.99 -33.85
N VAL A 41 -0.11 12.60 -34.15
CA VAL A 41 -1.13 12.10 -35.05
C VAL A 41 -0.62 12.36 -36.48
N ASP A 42 0.05 11.38 -37.07
CA ASP A 42 0.30 11.39 -38.52
C ASP A 42 0.45 9.96 -39.03
N PHE A 43 -0.67 9.36 -39.43
CA PHE A 43 -0.67 8.17 -40.27
C PHE A 43 -1.69 8.36 -41.38
N HIS A 44 -1.23 9.12 -42.38
CA HIS A 44 -1.45 8.95 -43.81
C HIS A 44 -2.77 8.28 -44.24
N GLU A 45 -3.66 9.13 -44.78
CA GLU A 45 -4.60 8.74 -45.83
C GLU A 45 -3.83 8.05 -46.97
N SER A 46 -4.22 6.82 -47.31
CA SER A 46 -3.95 6.24 -48.62
C SER A 46 -5.27 6.08 -49.36
N ASP A 47 -5.62 7.12 -50.11
CA ASP A 47 -6.52 7.02 -51.24
C ASP A 47 -5.91 6.09 -52.29
N SER A 48 -6.53 4.94 -52.52
CA SER A 48 -6.27 4.11 -53.70
C SER A 48 -7.60 3.75 -54.37
N TYR A 49 -7.98 4.63 -55.29
CA TYR A 49 -8.42 4.29 -56.66
C TYR A 49 -9.30 3.04 -56.81
N PHE A 50 -10.62 3.24 -56.84
CA PHE A 50 -11.56 2.28 -57.39
C PHE A 50 -11.41 2.27 -58.92
N ASP A 51 -10.86 1.19 -59.46
CA ASP A 51 -10.93 0.84 -60.87
C ASP A 51 -12.23 0.06 -61.11
N GLU A 52 -13.21 0.70 -61.74
CA GLU A 52 -14.43 0.04 -62.20
C GLU A 52 -14.20 -0.59 -63.56
N GLY A 53 -14.11 -1.91 -63.58
CA GLY A 53 -14.33 -2.70 -64.79
C GLY A 53 -13.45 -3.93 -64.87
N GLU A 54 -14.04 -5.09 -64.56
CA GLU A 54 -14.04 -6.28 -65.43
C GLU A 54 -14.76 -7.44 -64.71
N PRO A 55 -15.69 -8.17 -65.37
CA PRO A 55 -16.42 -9.27 -64.76
C PRO A 55 -15.60 -10.56 -64.88
N SER A 56 -14.96 -11.01 -63.80
CA SER A 56 -14.27 -12.30 -63.79
C SER A 56 -15.12 -13.42 -63.17
N LEU A 57 -15.60 -14.27 -64.05
CA LEU A 57 -16.06 -15.65 -63.86
C LEU A 57 -15.26 -16.42 -62.79
N TYR A 58 -15.86 -16.63 -61.61
CA TYR A 58 -15.50 -17.73 -60.70
C TYR A 58 -16.75 -18.14 -59.89
N GLU A 59 -17.80 -18.55 -60.60
CA GLU A 59 -18.73 -19.54 -60.08
C GLU A 59 -18.03 -20.92 -60.17
N ASP A 60 -18.24 -21.78 -59.17
CA ASP A 60 -17.69 -23.14 -59.03
C ASP A 60 -16.28 -23.31 -58.39
N SER A 61 -16.14 -22.84 -57.14
CA SER A 61 -15.14 -23.41 -56.22
C SER A 61 -15.83 -24.14 -55.05
N PRO A 62 -15.62 -25.45 -54.85
CA PRO A 62 -16.37 -26.27 -53.88
C PRO A 62 -15.90 -26.11 -52.41
N VAL A 63 -15.36 -24.95 -52.05
CA VAL A 63 -14.70 -24.74 -50.74
C VAL A 63 -15.64 -24.18 -49.66
N TYR A 64 -16.86 -23.77 -50.02
CA TYR A 64 -17.86 -23.32 -49.04
C TYR A 64 -18.93 -24.38 -48.80
N LYS A 65 -18.57 -25.42 -48.03
CA LYS A 65 -19.54 -26.40 -47.54
C LYS A 65 -19.39 -26.76 -46.06
N TYR A 66 -18.86 -25.83 -45.27
CA TYR A 66 -18.91 -25.86 -43.81
C TYR A 66 -19.11 -24.44 -43.29
N SER A 67 -20.32 -23.92 -43.44
CA SER A 67 -20.72 -22.63 -42.86
C SER A 67 -22.22 -22.69 -42.60
N ASP A 68 -22.65 -23.55 -41.68
CA ASP A 68 -24.01 -23.49 -41.08
C ASP A 68 -24.06 -24.08 -39.67
N ASP A 69 -22.91 -24.20 -38.99
CA ASP A 69 -22.87 -24.36 -37.53
C ASP A 69 -22.33 -23.06 -36.93
N VAL A 70 -23.11 -21.99 -37.08
CA VAL A 70 -22.98 -20.83 -36.19
C VAL A 70 -23.45 -21.32 -34.82
N GLN A 71 -22.53 -21.88 -34.04
CA GLN A 71 -22.73 -21.98 -32.61
C GLN A 71 -23.04 -20.56 -32.12
N PRO A 72 -24.11 -20.36 -31.34
CA PRO A 72 -24.44 -19.05 -30.82
C PRO A 72 -23.19 -18.56 -30.10
N GLU A 73 -22.72 -17.38 -30.52
CA GLU A 73 -21.87 -16.48 -29.78
C GLU A 73 -21.49 -17.05 -28.41
N HIS A 74 -20.30 -17.63 -28.30
CA HIS A 74 -19.71 -17.87 -26.99
C HIS A 74 -19.78 -16.53 -26.29
N GLU A 75 -20.73 -16.43 -25.36
CA GLU A 75 -20.77 -15.41 -24.36
C GLU A 75 -19.36 -15.42 -23.78
N TRP A 76 -18.55 -14.44 -24.17
CA TRP A 76 -17.48 -13.97 -23.32
C TRP A 76 -18.22 -13.34 -22.13
N ILE A 77 -18.79 -14.19 -21.27
CA ILE A 77 -18.83 -13.91 -19.86
C ILE A 77 -17.37 -13.75 -19.55
N ASP A 78 -16.93 -12.50 -19.65
CA ASP A 78 -15.74 -12.00 -19.04
C ASP A 78 -15.95 -12.37 -17.56
N MET A 79 -15.53 -13.58 -17.21
CA MET A 79 -15.17 -13.95 -15.86
C MET A 79 -13.96 -13.07 -15.55
N MET A 80 -14.18 -11.76 -15.45
CA MET A 80 -13.35 -10.89 -14.64
C MET A 80 -13.43 -11.55 -13.29
N ALA A 81 -12.42 -12.35 -12.95
CA ALA A 81 -12.28 -12.91 -11.63
C ALA A 81 -12.50 -11.73 -10.68
N GLU A 82 -13.54 -11.79 -9.84
CA GLU A 82 -13.92 -10.67 -8.98
C GLU A 82 -12.66 -10.13 -8.30
N HIS A 83 -12.30 -8.87 -8.55
CA HIS A 83 -11.10 -8.28 -7.97
C HIS A 83 -11.40 -8.00 -6.50
N HIS A 84 -10.90 -8.86 -5.62
CA HIS A 84 -11.16 -8.75 -4.19
C HIS A 84 -9.96 -9.15 -3.35
N HIS A 85 -9.82 -8.55 -2.18
CA HIS A 85 -8.75 -8.85 -1.25
C HIS A 85 -9.29 -9.01 0.17
N GLU A 86 -8.87 -10.07 0.86
CA GLU A 86 -9.20 -10.25 2.28
C GLU A 86 -8.12 -9.62 3.16
N VAL A 87 -8.51 -8.70 4.04
CA VAL A 87 -7.64 -8.18 5.10
C VAL A 87 -8.11 -8.77 6.42
N LYS A 88 -7.27 -9.57 7.06
CA LYS A 88 -7.56 -10.20 8.34
C LYS A 88 -6.63 -9.69 9.43
N LEU A 89 -7.20 -8.98 10.40
CA LEU A 89 -6.48 -8.52 11.58
C LEU A 89 -6.74 -9.45 12.77
N ILE A 90 -5.67 -9.85 13.45
CA ILE A 90 -5.69 -10.67 14.65
C ILE A 90 -4.99 -9.88 15.75
N SER A 91 -5.68 -9.66 16.87
CA SER A 91 -5.04 -9.09 18.06
C SER A 91 -4.99 -10.12 19.18
N ARG A 92 -3.79 -10.28 19.74
CA ARG A 92 -3.51 -11.00 20.99
C ARG A 92 -3.11 -10.04 22.11
N CYS A 93 -3.26 -8.74 21.86
CA CYS A 93 -2.93 -7.70 22.80
C CYS A 93 -3.94 -7.69 23.95
N ARG A 94 -3.52 -7.20 25.12
CA ARG A 94 -4.42 -7.01 26.27
C ARG A 94 -5.28 -5.75 26.16
N SER A 95 -4.94 -4.85 25.25
CA SER A 95 -5.58 -3.55 25.03
C SER A 95 -5.46 -3.12 23.57
N GLY A 96 -6.20 -2.06 23.23
CA GLY A 96 -6.33 -1.57 21.87
C GLY A 96 -7.21 -2.43 20.97
N LYS A 97 -7.50 -1.92 19.78
CA LYS A 97 -8.27 -2.61 18.74
C LYS A 97 -7.49 -2.58 17.43
N PRO A 98 -7.32 -3.72 16.75
CA PRO A 98 -6.66 -3.71 15.46
C PRO A 98 -7.55 -2.99 14.45
N ALA A 99 -6.96 -2.07 13.71
CA ALA A 99 -7.64 -1.30 12.68
C ALA A 99 -6.75 -1.16 11.44
N PHE A 100 -7.37 -0.92 10.29
CA PHE A 100 -6.66 -0.51 9.09
C PHE A 100 -7.45 0.54 8.29
N LEU A 101 -6.74 1.31 7.47
CA LEU A 101 -7.30 2.17 6.44
C LEU A 101 -6.48 2.02 5.16
N TYR A 102 -6.97 2.56 4.05
CA TYR A 102 -6.27 2.54 2.75
C TYR A 102 -6.75 3.69 1.87
N GLU A 103 -6.09 3.90 0.73
CA GLU A 103 -6.48 4.89 -0.28
C GLU A 103 -7.94 4.70 -0.71
N GLY A 104 -8.73 5.77 -0.67
CA GLY A 104 -10.16 5.73 -0.99
C GLY A 104 -11.07 5.34 0.17
N HIS A 105 -10.53 4.93 1.33
CA HIS A 105 -11.32 4.65 2.53
C HIS A 105 -10.62 5.11 3.83
N PRO A 106 -10.61 6.43 4.10
CA PRO A 106 -9.82 7.01 5.20
C PRO A 106 -10.38 6.74 6.60
N GLN A 107 -11.59 6.18 6.70
CA GLN A 107 -12.17 5.77 7.98
C GLN A 107 -11.62 4.40 8.38
N PRO A 108 -11.08 4.24 9.61
CA PRO A 108 -10.57 2.97 10.09
C PRO A 108 -11.59 1.84 10.01
N ARG A 109 -11.12 0.65 9.65
CA ARG A 109 -11.91 -0.57 9.49
C ARG A 109 -11.28 -1.70 10.30
N ILE A 110 -12.11 -2.66 10.67
CA ILE A 110 -11.66 -3.99 11.12
C ILE A 110 -11.50 -4.92 9.91
N SER A 111 -11.10 -6.17 10.16
CA SER A 111 -11.02 -7.23 9.16
C SER A 111 -12.21 -7.26 8.19
N GLY A 112 -11.96 -7.62 6.93
CA GLY A 112 -13.01 -7.82 5.94
C GLY A 112 -12.49 -8.02 4.53
N THR A 113 -13.41 -8.30 3.62
CA THR A 113 -13.16 -8.38 2.17
C THR A 113 -13.35 -7.00 1.56
N ILE A 114 -12.38 -6.57 0.76
CA ILE A 114 -12.42 -5.33 -0.02
C ILE A 114 -12.64 -5.70 -1.48
N GLN A 115 -13.54 -4.96 -2.14
CA GLN A 115 -13.76 -5.05 -3.57
C GLN A 115 -12.87 -4.01 -4.26
N GLY A 116 -12.04 -4.45 -5.20
CA GLY A 116 -11.01 -3.65 -5.85
C GLY A 116 -9.69 -3.58 -5.07
N PRO A 117 -8.71 -2.79 -5.56
CA PRO A 117 -7.36 -2.75 -5.02
C PRO A 117 -7.31 -2.07 -3.65
N VAL A 118 -6.38 -2.52 -2.80
CA VAL A 118 -6.02 -1.87 -1.54
C VAL A 118 -4.67 -1.18 -1.76
N ARG A 119 -4.65 0.14 -1.90
CA ARG A 119 -3.42 0.91 -2.10
C ARG A 119 -3.09 1.71 -0.84
N GLY A 120 -1.81 1.76 -0.47
CA GLY A 120 -1.39 2.52 0.72
C GLY A 120 -2.13 2.09 2.01
N GLY A 121 -2.36 0.79 2.15
CA GLY A 121 -2.98 0.21 3.34
C GLY A 121 -2.07 0.36 4.56
N VAL A 122 -2.63 0.78 5.68
CA VAL A 122 -1.91 0.92 6.95
C VAL A 122 -2.71 0.22 8.05
N ALA A 123 -2.10 -0.74 8.75
CA ALA A 123 -2.71 -1.45 9.87
C ALA A 123 -1.97 -1.20 11.19
N TRP A 124 -2.71 -0.95 12.27
CA TRP A 124 -2.17 -0.62 13.60
C TRP A 124 -3.11 -1.07 14.73
N MET A 125 -2.67 -0.91 15.99
CA MET A 125 -3.51 -1.07 17.18
C MET A 125 -4.03 0.30 17.66
N GLU A 126 -5.28 0.63 17.36
CA GLU A 126 -5.92 1.85 17.83
C GLU A 126 -6.15 1.81 19.35
N GLY A 127 -5.79 2.89 20.05
CA GLY A 127 -6.04 3.00 21.50
C GLY A 127 -5.29 1.96 22.35
N TYR A 128 -4.08 1.58 21.93
CA TYR A 128 -3.24 0.64 22.68
C TYR A 128 -2.76 1.24 24.01
N ASP A 129 -3.04 0.58 25.14
CA ASP A 129 -2.63 1.12 26.45
C ASP A 129 -1.11 1.26 26.57
N GLY A 130 -0.66 2.39 27.13
CA GLY A 130 0.76 2.69 27.26
C GLY A 130 1.39 3.28 26.00
N ALA A 131 0.62 3.44 24.92
CA ALA A 131 0.99 4.20 23.74
C ALA A 131 -0.18 5.11 23.30
N HIS A 132 0.12 6.27 22.72
CA HIS A 132 -0.92 7.16 22.19
C HIS A 132 -1.13 6.89 20.70
N CYS A 133 -1.46 5.63 20.36
CA CYS A 133 -1.68 5.21 18.97
C CYS A 133 -2.92 5.91 18.39
N GLN A 134 -2.70 6.80 17.44
CA GLN A 134 -3.75 7.57 16.77
C GLN A 134 -4.07 6.95 15.39
N SER A 135 -4.93 7.62 14.63
CA SER A 135 -5.30 7.20 13.27
C SER A 135 -4.06 7.00 12.39
N SER A 136 -4.13 6.01 11.49
CA SER A 136 -3.01 5.59 10.64
C SER A 136 -1.75 5.18 11.41
N GLY A 137 -1.91 4.79 12.68
CA GLY A 137 -0.82 4.35 13.53
C GLY A 137 0.16 5.45 13.94
N VAL A 138 -0.24 6.72 13.91
CA VAL A 138 0.60 7.80 14.44
C VAL A 138 1.02 7.50 15.88
N ASN A 139 2.31 7.66 16.18
CA ASN A 139 3.01 7.26 17.42
C ASN A 139 3.25 5.76 17.61
N CYS A 140 2.87 4.89 16.67
CA CYS A 140 2.94 3.44 16.83
C CYS A 140 3.43 2.72 15.57
N GLY A 141 3.99 1.53 15.76
CA GLY A 141 4.45 0.71 14.66
C GLY A 141 3.27 0.20 13.85
N ILE A 142 3.47 0.16 12.53
CA ILE A 142 2.43 -0.22 11.57
C ILE A 142 2.90 -1.35 10.67
N VAL A 143 1.92 -2.03 10.06
CA VAL A 143 2.14 -2.81 8.84
C VAL A 143 1.60 -1.98 7.67
N GLU A 144 2.47 -1.61 6.74
CA GLU A 144 2.11 -0.98 5.48
C GLU A 144 1.90 -2.07 4.44
N PHE A 145 0.89 -1.93 3.57
CA PHE A 145 0.59 -2.93 2.56
C PHE A 145 -0.14 -2.38 1.34
N THR A 146 0.05 -3.05 0.21
CA THR A 146 -0.68 -2.85 -1.04
C THR A 146 -1.13 -4.22 -1.55
N LEU A 147 -2.40 -4.34 -1.93
CA LEU A 147 -2.98 -5.55 -2.51
C LEU A 147 -3.62 -5.17 -3.84
N THR A 148 -3.19 -5.81 -4.92
CA THR A 148 -3.65 -5.55 -6.29
C THR A 148 -3.62 -6.83 -7.09
N ASN A 149 -4.55 -6.99 -8.03
CA ASN A 149 -4.42 -8.00 -9.07
C ASN A 149 -3.28 -7.67 -10.05
N SER A 150 -2.77 -8.72 -10.68
CA SER A 150 -1.68 -8.75 -11.65
C SER A 150 -2.11 -8.22 -13.03
N GLU A 151 -2.79 -7.09 -13.06
CA GLU A 151 -3.05 -6.39 -14.31
C GLU A 151 -1.82 -5.58 -14.67
N GLY A 152 -1.03 -6.13 -15.60
CA GLY A 152 0.33 -5.70 -15.96
C GLY A 152 0.52 -4.18 -16.01
N LYS A 153 1.36 -3.68 -15.11
CA LYS A 153 1.95 -2.31 -15.06
C LYS A 153 2.92 -2.14 -13.87
N GLY A 154 3.53 -3.23 -13.38
CA GLY A 154 4.34 -3.19 -12.15
C GLY A 154 3.51 -3.12 -10.86
N MET A 155 2.19 -3.32 -10.94
CA MET A 155 1.35 -3.48 -9.76
C MET A 155 1.61 -4.85 -9.14
N GLN A 156 1.96 -4.84 -7.86
CA GLN A 156 2.34 -6.02 -7.10
C GLN A 156 1.76 -5.90 -5.69
N ASN A 157 1.49 -7.05 -5.09
CA ASN A 157 1.19 -7.08 -3.67
C ASN A 157 2.50 -6.83 -2.91
N SER A 158 2.48 -5.91 -1.95
CA SER A 158 3.65 -5.59 -1.13
C SER A 158 3.22 -5.34 0.31
N ALA A 159 4.05 -5.74 1.27
CA ALA A 159 3.83 -5.42 2.67
C ALA A 159 5.16 -5.35 3.43
N ASP A 160 5.20 -4.48 4.43
CA ASP A 160 6.37 -4.27 5.29
C ASP A 160 5.95 -3.75 6.67
N TYR A 161 6.92 -3.72 7.58
CA TYR A 161 6.77 -3.02 8.85
C TYR A 161 7.36 -1.62 8.71
N SER A 162 6.68 -0.64 9.30
CA SER A 162 7.20 0.73 9.34
C SER A 162 7.29 1.22 10.77
N LEU A 163 8.52 1.60 11.14
CA LEU A 163 8.90 2.29 12.37
C LEU A 163 9.65 3.58 12.01
N LEU A 164 9.20 4.24 10.94
CA LEU A 164 9.74 5.52 10.52
C LEU A 164 9.40 6.60 11.54
N ASP A 165 10.43 7.28 12.03
CA ASP A 165 10.32 8.36 13.00
C ASP A 165 10.93 9.65 12.47
N GLY A 166 10.15 10.71 12.38
CA GLY A 166 10.68 11.97 11.87
C GLY A 166 9.59 12.96 11.51
N PRO A 167 9.96 14.22 11.23
CA PRO A 167 9.03 15.22 10.76
C PRO A 167 8.28 14.73 9.51
N GLY A 168 6.95 14.62 9.59
CA GLY A 168 6.11 14.16 8.48
C GLY A 168 6.03 12.63 8.28
N LEU A 169 6.75 11.83 9.07
CA LEU A 169 6.80 10.36 8.92
C LEU A 169 5.91 9.61 9.92
N GLY A 170 4.88 10.24 10.48
CA GLY A 170 3.92 9.60 11.39
C GLY A 170 4.43 9.24 12.80
N ASN A 171 5.74 9.39 13.06
CA ASN A 171 6.37 9.05 14.35
C ASN A 171 6.07 7.58 14.76
N HIS A 172 6.23 6.65 13.83
CA HIS A 172 5.90 5.24 14.05
C HIS A 172 6.91 4.58 14.99
N LYS A 173 6.48 4.23 16.21
CA LYS A 173 7.35 3.68 17.25
C LYS A 173 6.98 2.25 17.64
N PHE A 174 7.97 1.42 17.92
CA PHE A 174 7.71 0.05 18.37
C PHE A 174 7.07 0.04 19.77
N HIS A 175 5.80 -0.36 19.84
CA HIS A 175 5.04 -0.53 21.10
C HIS A 175 4.50 -1.94 21.30
N TYR A 176 4.37 -2.72 20.23
CA TYR A 176 3.86 -4.08 20.25
C TYR A 176 4.49 -4.90 19.15
N LYS A 177 4.51 -6.22 19.34
CA LYS A 177 4.96 -7.15 18.30
C LYS A 177 3.97 -7.19 17.15
N MET A 178 4.49 -7.31 15.93
CA MET A 178 3.70 -7.40 14.71
C MET A 178 4.19 -8.58 13.88
N ASN A 179 3.28 -9.21 13.15
CA ASN A 179 3.61 -10.15 12.10
C ASN A 179 2.60 -10.07 10.97
N PHE A 180 3.00 -10.40 9.75
CA PHE A 180 2.06 -10.56 8.66
C PHE A 180 2.44 -11.73 7.75
N HIS A 181 1.49 -12.20 6.97
CA HIS A 181 1.73 -13.03 5.79
C HIS A 181 0.61 -12.80 4.79
N PHE A 182 0.93 -12.91 3.51
CA PHE A 182 -0.07 -12.94 2.45
C PHE A 182 -0.88 -14.24 2.51
N THR A 183 -2.09 -14.21 1.97
CA THR A 183 -2.98 -15.37 1.84
C THR A 183 -3.48 -15.51 0.39
N GLY A 184 -4.05 -16.68 0.07
CA GLY A 184 -4.42 -17.05 -1.30
C GLY A 184 -3.28 -17.81 -1.98
N SER A 185 -3.06 -17.56 -3.27
CA SER A 185 -1.97 -18.22 -4.03
C SER A 185 -0.59 -17.66 -3.68
N CYS A 186 -0.52 -16.48 -3.06
CA CYS A 186 0.68 -15.96 -2.43
C CYS A 186 0.62 -16.14 -0.91
N THR A 187 1.64 -16.79 -0.34
CA THR A 187 1.72 -17.07 1.12
C THR A 187 3.02 -16.55 1.75
N LYS A 188 3.71 -15.63 1.07
CA LYS A 188 4.96 -15.05 1.58
C LYS A 188 4.72 -14.22 2.84
N GLY A 189 5.73 -14.15 3.70
CA GLY A 189 5.78 -13.25 4.84
C GLY A 189 7.15 -12.59 4.97
N PRO A 190 7.34 -11.74 5.99
CA PRO A 190 8.51 -10.86 6.16
C PRO A 190 9.82 -11.57 6.55
N GLY A 191 9.87 -12.90 6.51
CA GLY A 191 11.01 -13.68 7.01
C GLY A 191 11.08 -13.77 8.54
N GLY A 192 10.24 -13.04 9.28
CA GLY A 192 10.09 -13.15 10.72
C GLY A 192 9.20 -12.05 11.33
N PRO A 193 8.73 -12.23 12.58
CA PRO A 193 7.94 -11.20 13.25
C PRO A 193 8.78 -9.97 13.59
N CYS A 194 8.15 -8.80 13.59
CA CYS A 194 8.69 -7.61 14.20
C CYS A 194 8.54 -7.66 15.73
N THR A 195 9.67 -7.64 16.42
CA THR A 195 9.79 -7.83 17.88
C THR A 195 10.61 -6.73 18.56
N GLY A 196 10.99 -5.68 17.83
CA GLY A 196 11.68 -4.51 18.33
C GLY A 196 11.96 -3.52 17.21
N ASP A 197 12.81 -2.54 17.49
CA ASP A 197 13.13 -1.36 16.68
C ASP A 197 14.51 -1.45 16.00
N SER A 198 14.91 -2.64 15.58
CA SER A 198 16.19 -2.84 14.87
C SER A 198 16.02 -3.80 13.70
N PRO A 199 16.91 -3.77 12.68
CA PRO A 199 16.81 -4.66 11.53
C PRO A 199 16.77 -6.15 11.89
N GLN A 200 17.48 -6.55 12.96
CA GLN A 200 17.51 -7.94 13.45
C GLN A 200 16.22 -8.33 14.17
N LYS A 201 15.57 -7.38 14.84
CA LYS A 201 14.33 -7.62 15.59
C LYS A 201 13.09 -7.40 14.72
N CYS A 202 13.20 -6.68 13.61
CA CYS A 202 12.13 -6.32 12.70
C CYS A 202 12.62 -6.47 11.25
N PRO A 203 12.71 -7.72 10.74
CA PRO A 203 13.27 -7.98 9.42
C PRO A 203 12.51 -7.26 8.31
N GLY A 204 13.24 -6.57 7.44
CA GLY A 204 12.68 -5.86 6.28
C GLY A 204 11.96 -4.56 6.59
N ALA A 205 11.96 -4.10 7.85
CA ALA A 205 11.28 -2.89 8.26
C ALA A 205 11.97 -1.61 7.78
N TYR A 206 11.16 -0.56 7.54
CA TYR A 206 11.65 0.82 7.47
C TYR A 206 11.84 1.35 8.89
N LEU A 207 13.00 1.95 9.17
CA LEU A 207 13.42 2.33 10.53
C LEU A 207 14.02 3.73 10.54
N GLY A 208 13.75 4.50 11.60
CA GLY A 208 14.40 5.79 11.83
C GLY A 208 13.82 6.92 10.98
N ASP A 209 14.63 7.95 10.73
CA ASP A 209 14.22 9.18 10.03
C ASP A 209 14.42 9.15 8.51
N LYS A 210 14.75 7.98 7.98
CA LYS A 210 15.10 7.76 6.58
C LYS A 210 14.15 6.78 5.93
N THR A 211 13.58 7.17 4.80
CA THR A 211 12.69 6.33 4.00
C THR A 211 13.44 5.26 3.20
N GLU A 212 14.78 5.25 3.23
CA GLU A 212 15.60 4.22 2.62
C GLU A 212 15.89 3.04 3.56
N GLY A 213 16.04 1.84 2.99
CA GLY A 213 16.60 0.69 3.69
C GLY A 213 15.60 -0.36 4.17
N GLY A 214 14.30 -0.12 4.05
CA GLY A 214 13.30 -1.18 4.14
C GLY A 214 13.37 -2.16 2.96
N ALA A 215 12.84 -3.36 3.16
CA ALA A 215 12.82 -4.41 2.14
C ALA A 215 11.43 -5.07 2.16
N PRO A 216 10.43 -4.50 1.47
CA PRO A 216 9.08 -5.00 1.50
C PRO A 216 8.98 -6.41 0.94
N THR A 217 8.12 -7.22 1.55
CA THR A 217 7.77 -8.54 1.05
C THR A 217 6.84 -8.37 -0.13
N GLN A 218 7.21 -8.94 -1.28
CA GLN A 218 6.46 -8.75 -2.53
C GLN A 218 6.01 -10.08 -3.15
N CYS A 219 4.84 -10.07 -3.76
CA CYS A 219 4.38 -11.16 -4.62
C CYS A 219 3.38 -10.74 -5.70
N LEU A 220 3.40 -11.53 -6.78
CA LEU A 220 2.52 -11.38 -7.93
C LEU A 220 1.47 -12.50 -7.87
N SER A 221 0.25 -12.14 -7.50
CA SER A 221 -0.90 -13.04 -7.51
C SER A 221 -2.18 -12.22 -7.41
N ASP A 222 -3.20 -12.64 -8.15
CA ASP A 222 -4.53 -12.08 -8.04
C ASP A 222 -5.19 -12.48 -6.73
N ASN A 223 -6.11 -11.64 -6.28
CA ASN A 223 -6.96 -11.80 -5.12
C ASN A 223 -6.18 -12.20 -3.86
N THR A 224 -4.95 -11.69 -3.75
CA THR A 224 -4.07 -11.92 -2.59
C THR A 224 -4.66 -11.24 -1.37
N GLY A 225 -4.85 -12.00 -0.30
CA GLY A 225 -5.20 -11.42 1.00
C GLY A 225 -3.98 -11.19 1.86
N ILE A 226 -4.19 -10.64 3.06
CA ILE A 226 -3.16 -10.50 4.08
C ILE A 226 -3.75 -10.81 5.47
N THR A 227 -3.02 -11.58 6.26
CA THR A 227 -3.28 -11.74 7.68
C THR A 227 -2.21 -11.01 8.48
N ILE A 228 -2.64 -10.08 9.33
CA ILE A 228 -1.79 -9.26 10.19
C ILE A 228 -2.09 -9.61 11.64
N THR A 229 -1.05 -9.91 12.42
CA THR A 229 -1.15 -10.29 13.83
C THR A 229 -0.40 -9.32 14.72
N PHE A 230 -1.06 -8.86 15.78
CA PHE A 230 -0.48 -8.05 16.84
C PHE A 230 -0.39 -8.85 18.16
N CYS A 231 0.70 -8.71 18.91
CA CYS A 231 0.97 -9.28 20.27
C CYS A 231 0.84 -10.82 20.49
#